data_AF-A0A182EUY9-F1
#
_entry.id   AF-A0A182EUY9-F1
#
_cell.length_a   1.000
_cell.length_b   1.000
_cell.length_c   1.000
_cell.angle_alpha   90.00
_cell.angle_beta   90.00
_cell.angle_gamma   90.00
#
_symmetry.space_group_name_H-M   'P 1'
#
loop_
_entity.id
_entity.type
_entity.pdbx_description
1 polymer ?
#
loop_
_entity_poly.entity_id
_entity_poly.type
_entity_poly.pdbx_seq_one_letter_code
_entity_poly.pdbx_strand_id
1 'polypeptide(L)'
;LVTRYDIDPQIRRFVDEMDWYIVPVLNPDGYEYTRSSTHPEIRLWRKNRSPPICQITKRGLFSQPQQECCRGVDLNRNYDWQYGIEGSSNDPCSEIYQGRFAFSEPETQAVRNFISKRRGTIKTFLTFHSYSQILMYPFGHRQRTYTTDVNDLVSNSVF
;
A
#
# COMPACT_ATOMS: atom_id res chain seq x y z
N LEU A 1 14.46 -9.18 16.82
CA LEU A 1 13.38 -9.82 17.61
C LEU A 1 13.80 -11.22 18.02
N VAL A 2 13.81 -12.23 17.15
CA VAL A 2 14.10 -13.64 17.55
C VAL A 2 15.55 -13.87 17.99
N THR A 3 16.55 -13.52 17.17
CA THR A 3 17.96 -13.91 17.39
C THR A 3 18.66 -13.16 18.52
N ARG A 4 18.10 -12.03 18.96
CA ARG A 4 18.69 -11.13 19.96
C ARG A 4 17.88 -11.04 21.25
N TYR A 5 16.74 -11.73 21.32
CA TYR A 5 15.85 -11.69 22.48
C TYR A 5 16.58 -12.06 23.77
N ASP A 6 17.42 -13.10 23.75
CA ASP A 6 18.13 -13.53 24.96
C ASP A 6 19.46 -12.82 25.23
N ILE A 7 19.86 -11.92 24.33
CA ILE A 7 21.18 -11.28 24.34
C ILE A 7 21.07 -9.79 24.64
N ASP A 8 20.04 -9.14 24.11
CA ASP A 8 19.90 -7.69 24.15
C ASP A 8 18.72 -7.30 25.05
N PRO A 9 18.97 -6.71 26.24
CA PRO A 9 17.91 -6.34 27.18
C PRO A 9 16.87 -5.37 26.59
N GLN A 10 17.27 -4.52 25.64
CA GLN A 10 16.36 -3.58 25.00
C GLN A 10 15.42 -4.32 24.04
N ILE A 11 15.94 -5.26 23.24
CA ILE A 11 15.12 -6.10 22.36
C ILE A 11 14.19 -6.99 23.17
N ARG A 12 14.67 -7.59 24.28
CA ARG A 12 13.83 -8.37 25.19
C ARG A 12 12.66 -7.53 25.68
N ARG A 13 12.94 -6.34 26.19
CA ARG A 13 11.92 -5.40 26.67
C ARG A 13 10.88 -5.08 25.60
N PHE A 14 11.29 -4.81 24.36
CA PHE A 14 10.36 -4.55 23.26
C PHE A 14 9.49 -5.75 22.88
N VAL A 15 9.98 -6.98 23.05
CA VAL A 15 9.19 -8.18 22.79
C VAL A 15 8.25 -8.48 23.95
N ASP A 16 8.67 -8.24 25.18
CA ASP A 16 7.87 -8.51 26.39
C ASP A 16 6.76 -7.48 26.62
N GLU A 17 6.99 -6.22 26.25
CA GLU A 17 6.05 -5.11 26.49
C GLU A 17 5.15 -4.82 25.28
N MET A 18 5.43 -5.38 24.08
CA MET A 18 4.72 -5.04 22.85
C MET A 18 4.35 -6.27 22.01
N ASP A 19 3.14 -6.25 21.45
CA ASP A 19 2.72 -7.20 20.43
C ASP A 19 3.19 -6.73 19.03
N TRP A 20 4.00 -7.57 18.37
CA TRP A 20 4.47 -7.32 17.01
C TRP A 20 3.61 -8.09 15.98
N TYR A 21 2.80 -7.36 15.22
CA TYR A 21 2.04 -7.92 14.10
C TYR A 21 2.78 -7.66 12.78
N ILE A 22 3.41 -8.70 12.24
CA ILE A 22 4.21 -8.62 11.01
C ILE A 22 3.43 -9.28 9.87
N VAL A 23 3.18 -8.54 8.80
CA VAL A 23 2.59 -9.05 7.55
C VAL A 23 3.70 -9.07 6.49
N PRO A 24 4.34 -10.23 6.22
CA PRO A 24 5.49 -10.28 5.33
C PRO A 24 5.15 -9.91 3.88
N VAL A 25 3.98 -10.34 3.41
CA VAL A 25 3.50 -10.08 2.04
C VAL A 25 2.01 -9.73 2.10
N LEU A 26 1.70 -8.45 1.92
CA LEU A 26 0.31 -7.97 1.90
C LEU A 26 -0.39 -8.27 0.56
N ASN A 27 0.36 -8.27 -0.55
CA ASN A 27 -0.12 -8.54 -1.91
C ASN A 27 0.45 -9.88 -2.42
N PRO A 28 -0.05 -11.04 -1.94
CA PRO A 28 0.49 -12.34 -2.30
C PRO A 28 0.33 -12.63 -3.80
N ASP A 29 -0.82 -12.30 -4.40
CA ASP A 29 -1.07 -12.58 -5.81
C ASP A 29 -0.17 -11.76 -6.74
N GLY A 30 -0.01 -10.46 -6.45
CA GLY A 30 0.91 -9.61 -7.19
C GLY A 30 2.36 -10.04 -7.00
N TYR A 31 2.75 -10.41 -5.78
CA TYR A 31 4.08 -10.95 -5.50
C TYR A 31 4.34 -12.23 -6.31
N GLU A 32 3.43 -13.19 -6.30
CA GLU A 32 3.57 -14.43 -7.07
C GLU A 32 3.64 -14.17 -8.58
N TYR A 33 2.81 -13.26 -9.07
CA TYR A 33 2.85 -12.87 -10.47
C TYR A 33 4.22 -12.34 -10.88
N THR A 34 4.88 -11.51 -10.06
CA THR A 34 6.24 -11.03 -10.36
C THR A 34 7.30 -12.13 -10.42
N ARG A 35 7.05 -13.31 -9.82
CA ARG A 35 7.95 -14.47 -9.86
C ARG A 35 7.75 -15.38 -11.07
N SER A 36 6.60 -15.24 -11.76
CA SER A 36 6.26 -16.10 -12.90
C SER A 36 7.12 -15.84 -14.14
N SER A 37 7.76 -14.68 -14.24
CA SER A 37 8.63 -14.33 -15.36
C SER A 37 9.58 -13.18 -14.99
N THR A 38 10.75 -13.17 -15.62
CA THR A 38 11.70 -12.05 -15.56
C THR A 38 11.37 -10.93 -16.56
N HIS A 39 10.37 -11.12 -17.41
CA HIS A 39 9.95 -10.10 -18.38
C HIS A 39 9.48 -8.83 -17.65
N PRO A 40 9.91 -7.61 -18.04
CA PRO A 40 9.65 -6.39 -17.28
C PRO A 40 8.18 -6.11 -16.98
N GLU A 41 7.26 -6.39 -17.92
CA GLU A 41 5.82 -6.19 -17.72
C GLU A 41 5.25 -7.05 -16.58
N ILE A 42 5.92 -8.16 -16.24
CA ILE A 42 5.53 -9.09 -15.18
C ILE A 42 6.36 -8.82 -13.93
N ARG A 43 7.68 -8.76 -14.06
CA ARG A 43 8.61 -8.63 -12.94
C ARG A 43 8.46 -7.32 -12.19
N LEU A 44 8.03 -6.26 -12.88
CA LEU A 44 7.80 -4.92 -12.32
C LEU A 44 6.35 -4.68 -11.92
N TRP A 45 5.50 -5.71 -11.92
CA TRP A 45 4.10 -5.58 -11.55
C TRP A 45 3.93 -5.03 -10.13
N ARG A 46 3.08 -4.01 -9.99
CA ARG A 46 2.87 -3.27 -8.73
C ARG A 46 1.55 -3.61 -8.04
N LYS A 47 0.46 -3.67 -8.82
CA LYS A 47 -0.91 -3.80 -8.34
C LYS A 47 -1.19 -5.21 -7.78
N ASN A 48 -2.36 -5.43 -7.17
CA ASN A 48 -2.82 -6.81 -6.93
C ASN A 48 -3.27 -7.49 -8.25
N ARG A 49 -3.96 -8.63 -8.15
CA ARG A 49 -4.42 -9.41 -9.32
C ARG A 49 -5.94 -9.52 -9.46
N SER A 50 -6.69 -8.60 -8.85
CA SER A 50 -8.15 -8.52 -9.01
C SER A 50 -8.60 -8.61 -10.48
N PRO A 51 -9.77 -9.22 -10.79
CA PRO A 51 -10.20 -9.49 -12.16
C PRO A 51 -10.11 -8.30 -13.11
N PRO A 52 -9.87 -8.54 -14.42
CA PRO A 52 -9.68 -7.46 -15.38
C PRO A 52 -10.98 -6.67 -15.58
N ILE A 53 -10.84 -5.36 -15.71
CA ILE A 53 -11.90 -4.44 -16.13
C ILE A 53 -11.59 -4.05 -17.57
N CYS A 54 -12.55 -4.32 -18.45
CA CYS A 54 -12.44 -3.98 -19.86
C CYS A 54 -13.19 -2.69 -20.16
N GLN A 55 -12.53 -1.78 -20.88
CA GLN A 55 -13.10 -0.52 -21.32
C GLN A 55 -12.79 -0.31 -22.81
N ILE A 56 -13.67 0.40 -23.51
CA ILE A 56 -13.43 0.79 -24.89
C ILE A 56 -12.57 2.05 -24.88
N THR A 57 -11.34 1.96 -25.38
CA THR A 57 -10.42 3.09 -25.51
C THR A 57 -10.28 3.51 -26.97
N LYS A 58 -10.17 4.82 -27.20
CA LYS A 58 -9.89 5.40 -28.52
C LYS A 58 -8.58 6.20 -28.42
N ARG A 59 -7.48 5.60 -28.86
CA ARG A 59 -6.13 6.20 -28.80
C ARG A 59 -5.88 7.10 -30.00
N GLY A 60 -6.47 8.30 -29.98
CA GLY A 60 -6.29 9.32 -31.01
C GLY A 60 -7.46 9.48 -31.97
N LEU A 61 -7.49 10.61 -32.67
CA LEU A 61 -8.67 11.11 -33.40
C LEU A 61 -9.19 10.15 -34.47
N PHE A 62 -8.28 9.43 -35.14
CA PHE A 62 -8.56 8.52 -36.26
C PHE A 62 -8.40 7.03 -35.91
N SER A 63 -8.13 6.70 -34.64
CA SER A 63 -8.02 5.30 -34.21
C SER A 63 -9.40 4.65 -34.12
N GLN A 64 -9.48 3.37 -34.49
CA GLN A 64 -10.68 2.57 -34.22
C GLN A 64 -10.79 2.31 -32.71
N PRO A 65 -12.01 2.31 -32.13
CA PRO A 65 -12.21 1.93 -30.74
C PRO A 65 -11.69 0.51 -30.51
N GLN A 66 -10.91 0.31 -29.45
CA GLN A 66 -10.40 -1.00 -29.06
C GLN A 66 -10.82 -1.33 -27.64
N GLN A 67 -11.08 -2.61 -27.39
CA GLN A 67 -11.31 -3.09 -26.03
C GLN A 67 -9.97 -3.30 -25.34
N GLU A 68 -9.75 -2.56 -24.27
CA GLU A 68 -8.57 -2.67 -23.42
C GLU A 68 -8.99 -3.24 -22.07
N CYS A 69 -8.38 -4.36 -21.67
CA CYS A 69 -8.69 -5.05 -20.42
C CYS A 69 -7.51 -4.96 -19.47
N CYS A 70 -7.70 -4.27 -18.35
CA CYS A 70 -6.63 -4.00 -17.39
C CYS A 70 -6.95 -4.62 -16.04
N ARG A 71 -5.92 -5.13 -15.36
CA ARG A 71 -6.06 -5.95 -14.17
C ARG A 71 -5.46 -5.26 -12.95
N GLY A 72 -6.05 -5.53 -11.79
CA GLY A 72 -5.49 -5.18 -10.50
C GLY A 72 -5.69 -3.72 -10.10
N VAL A 73 -5.59 -3.51 -8.80
CA VAL A 73 -5.75 -2.23 -8.10
C VAL A 73 -4.46 -1.92 -7.33
N ASP A 74 -4.08 -0.64 -7.29
CA ASP A 74 -3.02 -0.16 -6.40
C ASP A 74 -3.55 -0.15 -4.96
N LEU A 75 -3.11 -1.13 -4.17
CA LEU A 75 -3.54 -1.28 -2.78
C LEU A 75 -3.22 -0.03 -1.93
N ASN A 76 -2.17 0.73 -2.27
CA ASN A 76 -1.79 1.95 -1.56
C ASN A 76 -2.57 3.20 -2.03
N ARG A 77 -3.59 3.02 -2.86
CA ARG A 77 -4.61 4.02 -3.22
C ARG A 77 -6.03 3.59 -2.84
N ASN A 78 -6.18 2.41 -2.26
CA ASN A 78 -7.47 1.78 -2.00
C ASN A 78 -7.95 1.91 -0.53
N TYR A 79 -7.36 2.81 0.26
CA TYR A 79 -7.79 3.10 1.64
C TYR A 79 -8.79 4.26 1.69
N ASP A 80 -9.71 4.25 2.65
CA ASP A 80 -10.73 5.28 2.85
C ASP A 80 -10.18 6.52 3.59
N TRP A 81 -9.13 7.11 3.03
CA TRP A 81 -8.61 8.40 3.48
C TRP A 81 -8.48 9.30 2.26
N GLN A 82 -9.37 10.28 2.14
CA GLN A 82 -9.39 11.23 1.00
C GLN A 82 -9.38 10.48 -0.35
N TYR A 83 -10.15 9.38 -0.41
CA TYR A 83 -10.17 8.44 -1.52
C TYR A 83 -10.60 9.11 -2.83
N GLY A 84 -9.79 8.94 -3.87
CA GLY A 84 -10.09 9.43 -5.22
C GLY A 84 -10.10 10.95 -5.41
N ILE A 85 -9.48 11.70 -4.50
CA ILE A 85 -9.39 13.16 -4.60
C ILE A 85 -8.17 13.56 -5.44
N GLU A 86 -6.96 13.19 -5.00
CA GLU A 86 -5.71 13.49 -5.68
C GLU A 86 -4.72 12.33 -5.55
N GLY A 87 -3.69 12.28 -6.40
CA GLY A 87 -2.61 11.29 -6.32
C GLY A 87 -3.01 9.85 -6.68
N SER A 88 -4.19 9.65 -7.26
CA SER A 88 -4.78 8.36 -7.68
C SER A 88 -5.41 8.47 -9.07
N SER A 89 -5.82 7.35 -9.65
CA SER A 89 -6.51 7.31 -10.95
C SER A 89 -7.78 6.46 -10.90
N ASN A 90 -8.81 6.90 -11.63
CA ASN A 90 -10.03 6.12 -11.90
C ASN A 90 -9.92 5.23 -13.15
N ASP A 91 -8.84 5.35 -13.93
CA ASP A 91 -8.57 4.50 -15.09
C ASP A 91 -8.03 3.12 -14.63
N PRO A 92 -8.75 2.01 -14.90
CA PRO A 92 -8.31 0.65 -14.54
C PRO A 92 -6.93 0.26 -15.11
N CYS A 93 -6.51 0.90 -16.20
CA CYS A 93 -5.22 0.67 -16.84
C CYS A 93 -4.06 1.44 -16.21
N SER A 94 -4.34 2.37 -15.29
CA SER A 94 -3.31 3.09 -14.56
C SER A 94 -2.61 2.21 -13.53
N GLU A 95 -1.31 2.43 -13.35
CA GLU A 95 -0.51 1.84 -12.26
C GLU A 95 -0.94 2.32 -10.87
N ILE A 96 -1.60 3.48 -10.80
CA ILE A 96 -2.15 4.07 -9.57
C ILE A 96 -3.68 3.98 -9.52
N TYR A 97 -4.25 2.99 -10.22
CA TYR A 97 -5.69 2.75 -10.20
C TYR A 97 -6.18 2.46 -8.78
N GLN A 98 -7.13 3.24 -8.30
CA GLN A 98 -7.61 3.21 -6.90
C GLN A 98 -8.64 2.12 -6.60
N GLY A 99 -9.11 1.39 -7.61
CA GLY A 99 -10.24 0.46 -7.47
C GLY A 99 -11.60 1.14 -7.67
N ARG A 100 -12.68 0.39 -7.47
CA ARG A 100 -14.05 0.87 -7.72
C ARG A 100 -14.61 1.71 -6.58
N PHE A 101 -14.17 1.45 -5.36
CA PHE A 101 -14.51 2.15 -4.13
C PHE A 101 -13.42 1.88 -3.09
N ALA A 102 -13.36 2.70 -2.03
CA ALA A 102 -12.40 2.50 -0.95
C ALA A 102 -12.60 1.12 -0.30
N PHE A 103 -11.50 0.40 -0.08
CA PHE A 103 -11.50 -0.99 0.39
C PHE A 103 -12.25 -1.95 -0.54
N SER A 104 -12.19 -1.76 -1.85
CA SER A 104 -12.71 -2.75 -2.82
C SER A 104 -11.92 -4.05 -2.80
N GLU A 105 -10.64 -4.02 -2.40
CA GLU A 105 -9.75 -5.18 -2.50
C GLU A 105 -9.77 -6.01 -1.20
N PRO A 106 -9.75 -7.35 -1.29
CA PRO A 106 -9.75 -8.21 -0.09
C PRO A 106 -8.51 -7.97 0.80
N GLU A 107 -7.36 -7.65 0.22
CA GLU A 107 -6.12 -7.39 0.95
C GLU A 107 -6.22 -6.13 1.83
N THR A 108 -6.78 -5.04 1.29
CA THR A 108 -6.96 -3.79 2.05
C THR A 108 -8.09 -3.91 3.06
N GLN A 109 -9.15 -4.66 2.74
CA GLN A 109 -10.19 -5.03 3.70
C GLN A 109 -9.64 -5.85 4.87
N ALA A 110 -8.72 -6.78 4.62
CA ALA A 110 -8.10 -7.57 5.67
C ALA A 110 -7.35 -6.69 6.67
N VAL A 111 -6.53 -5.74 6.18
CA VAL A 111 -5.82 -4.76 7.02
C VAL A 111 -6.80 -3.88 7.80
N ARG A 112 -7.81 -3.32 7.12
CA ARG A 112 -8.86 -2.51 7.76
C ARG A 112 -9.54 -3.26 8.89
N ASN A 113 -9.96 -4.50 8.63
CA ASN A 113 -10.71 -5.32 9.60
C ASN A 113 -9.81 -5.72 10.77
N PHE A 114 -8.54 -6.04 10.50
CA PHE A 114 -7.56 -6.39 11.52
C PHE A 114 -7.29 -5.23 12.49
N ILE A 115 -7.04 -4.03 11.95
CA ILE A 115 -6.80 -2.81 12.72
C ILE A 115 -8.08 -2.38 13.45
N SER A 116 -9.23 -2.43 12.78
CA SER A 116 -10.50 -1.97 13.37
C SER A 116 -10.90 -2.79 14.60
N LYS A 117 -10.64 -4.10 14.58
CA LYS A 117 -10.86 -4.99 15.74
C LYS A 117 -9.90 -4.72 16.92
N ARG A 118 -8.85 -3.93 16.69
CA ARG A 118 -7.77 -3.61 17.65
C ARG A 118 -7.60 -2.09 17.82
N ARG A 119 -8.66 -1.32 17.57
CA ARG A 119 -8.64 0.12 17.80
C ARG A 119 -8.30 0.41 19.26
N GLY A 120 -7.36 1.33 19.48
CA GLY A 120 -6.87 1.70 20.80
C GLY A 120 -5.67 0.90 21.30
N THR A 121 -5.42 -0.30 20.77
CA THR A 121 -4.24 -1.12 21.16
C THR A 121 -3.07 -0.93 20.21
N ILE A 122 -3.33 -0.76 18.91
CA ILE A 122 -2.28 -0.45 17.92
C ILE A 122 -1.78 0.98 18.16
N LYS A 123 -0.50 1.12 18.55
CA LYS A 123 0.16 2.41 18.79
C LYS A 123 0.95 2.92 17.59
N THR A 124 1.47 2.02 16.77
CA THR A 124 2.32 2.36 15.62
C THR A 124 1.91 1.51 14.41
N PHE A 125 1.87 2.13 13.24
CA PHE A 125 1.62 1.46 11.96
C PHE A 125 2.73 1.82 10.98
N LEU A 126 3.53 0.83 10.57
CA LEU A 126 4.64 1.00 9.65
C LEU A 126 4.37 0.23 8.36
N THR A 127 4.51 0.90 7.23
CA THR A 127 4.44 0.29 5.90
C THR A 127 5.78 0.44 5.22
N PHE A 128 6.36 -0.67 4.75
CA PHE A 128 7.65 -0.66 4.08
C PHE A 128 7.46 -0.68 2.57
N HIS A 129 8.15 0.23 1.89
CA HIS A 129 8.15 0.36 0.45
C HIS A 129 9.58 0.63 -0.05
N SER A 130 9.80 0.42 -1.34
CA SER A 130 11.02 0.77 -2.04
C SER A 130 10.69 1.45 -3.36
N TYR A 131 11.55 2.31 -3.90
CA TYR A 131 12.89 2.71 -3.44
C TYR A 131 12.88 4.11 -2.81
N SER A 132 14.02 4.80 -2.85
CA SER A 132 14.23 6.24 -2.53
C SER A 132 14.84 6.58 -1.18
N GLN A 133 14.94 5.65 -0.23
CA GLN A 133 15.53 5.89 1.11
C GLN A 133 14.88 7.07 1.85
N ILE A 134 13.55 7.09 1.88
CA ILE A 134 12.77 8.17 2.52
C ILE A 134 11.97 7.59 3.67
N LEU A 135 12.02 8.25 4.83
CA LEU A 135 11.06 8.07 5.91
C LEU A 135 9.91 9.08 5.72
N MET A 136 8.68 8.59 5.59
CA MET A 136 7.50 9.42 5.37
C MET A 136 6.53 9.27 6.53
N TYR A 137 5.85 10.36 6.84
CA TYR A 137 4.75 10.41 7.79
C TYR A 137 3.55 11.14 7.18
N PRO A 138 2.35 11.05 7.77
CA PRO A 138 1.16 11.71 7.22
C PRO A 138 1.30 13.24 7.11
N PHE A 139 0.70 13.88 6.11
CA PHE A 139 -0.25 13.33 5.15
C PHE A 139 0.32 13.21 3.74
N GLY A 140 -0.06 12.16 3.01
CA GLY A 140 0.31 11.95 1.60
C GLY A 140 -0.71 12.42 0.56
N HIS A 141 -1.92 12.83 0.97
CA HIS A 141 -3.03 13.12 0.04
C HIS A 141 -3.00 14.54 -0.53
N ARG A 142 -2.38 15.50 0.15
CA ARG A 142 -2.33 16.90 -0.25
C ARG A 142 -1.09 17.59 0.31
N GLN A 143 -0.51 18.49 -0.47
CA GLN A 143 0.62 19.30 -0.03
C GLN A 143 0.24 20.22 1.15
N ARG A 144 1.25 20.59 1.96
CA ARG A 144 1.14 21.54 3.08
C ARG A 144 0.04 21.18 4.08
N THR A 145 -0.24 19.89 4.24
CA THR A 145 -1.19 19.36 5.22
C THR A 145 -0.40 18.56 6.25
N TYR A 146 -0.48 18.97 7.51
CA TYR A 146 0.31 18.41 8.60
C TYR A 146 -0.61 17.86 9.68
N THR A 147 -0.19 16.78 10.32
CA THR A 147 -0.86 16.25 11.51
C THR A 147 -0.52 17.09 12.74
N THR A 148 -1.37 17.03 13.78
CA THR A 148 -1.18 17.81 15.01
C THR A 148 0.09 17.44 15.78
N ASP A 149 0.58 16.22 15.59
CA ASP A 149 1.78 15.61 16.18
C ASP A 149 3.01 15.69 15.25
N VAL A 150 2.99 16.54 14.21
CA VAL A 150 4.09 16.63 13.23
C VAL A 150 5.45 16.93 13.86
N ASN A 151 5.50 17.73 14.93
CA ASN A 151 6.75 18.06 15.62
C ASN A 151 7.35 16.82 16.32
N ASP A 152 6.52 15.96 16.88
CA ASP A 152 6.94 14.71 17.52
C ASP A 152 7.44 13.73 16.47
N LEU A 153 6.74 13.64 15.34
CA LEU A 153 7.15 12.79 14.23
C LEU A 153 8.49 13.23 13.65
N VAL A 154 8.70 14.54 13.45
CA VAL A 154 9.96 15.08 12.90
C VAL A 154 11.13 14.90 13.87
N SER A 155 10.94 15.21 15.14
CA SER A 155 12.02 15.13 16.14
C SER A 155 12.53 13.70 16.36
N ASN A 156 11.65 12.70 16.23
CA ASN A 156 12.00 11.28 16.35
C ASN A 156 12.38 10.61 15.02
N SER A 157 12.38 11.35 13.90
CA SER A 157 12.68 10.83 12.56
C SER A 157 14.14 11.04 12.13
N VAL A 158 14.98 11.65 12.96
CA VAL A 158 16.41 11.89 12.67
C VAL A 158 17.22 10.71 13.19
N PHE A 159 17.72 9.89 12.27
CA PHE A 159 18.74 8.86 12.52
C PHE A 159 20.12 9.37 12.10
#